data_AF-A0A929BRR9-F1
#
_entry.id   AF-A0A929BRR9-F1
#
_cell.length_a   1.000
_cell.length_b   1.000
_cell.length_c   1.000
_cell.angle_alpha   90.00
_cell.angle_beta   90.00
_cell.angle_gamma   90.00
#
_symmetry.space_group_name_H-M   'P 1'
#
loop_
_entity.id
_entity.type
_entity.pdbx_description
1 polymer ?
#
loop_
_entity_poly.entity_id
_entity_poly.type
_entity_poly.pdbx_seq_one_letter_code
_entity_poly.pdbx_strand_id
1 'polypeptide(L)' 'MQIRCTNCHKPFAIGKETVYAALDAIYTDDLNHYNTQCPHCRRANRLSPKELKRAAPDWQPGQSSAEPAEE' A
#
# COMPACT_ATOMS: atom_id res chain seq x y z
N MET A 1 2.02 1.00 9.75
CA MET A 1 0.64 0.49 10.03
C MET A 1 0.70 -0.97 10.42
N GLN A 2 -0.14 -1.43 11.36
CA GLN A 2 -0.22 -2.85 11.74
C GLN A 2 -1.40 -3.53 11.03
N ILE A 3 -1.14 -4.65 10.38
CA ILE A 3 -2.14 -5.45 9.67
C ILE A 3 -2.08 -6.90 10.10
N ARG A 4 -3.21 -7.59 9.96
CA ARG A 4 -3.30 -9.03 10.22
C ARG A 4 -3.30 -9.77 8.89
N CYS A 5 -2.41 -10.76 8.75
CA CYS A 5 -2.41 -11.61 7.57
C CYS A 5 -3.71 -12.43 7.50
N THR A 6 -4.39 -12.43 6.36
CA THR A 6 -5.61 -13.21 6.14
C THR A 6 -5.37 -14.73 6.11
N ASN A 7 -4.12 -15.16 5.91
CA ASN A 7 -3.77 -16.58 5.78
C ASN A 7 -3.28 -17.19 7.10
N CYS A 8 -2.27 -16.60 7.75
CA CYS A 8 -1.71 -17.14 8.99
C CYS A 8 -2.23 -16.44 10.25
N HIS A 9 -3.07 -15.41 10.08
CA HIS A 9 -3.66 -14.63 11.16
C HIS A 9 -2.67 -13.92 12.10
N LYS A 10 -1.36 -13.95 11.79
CA LYS A 10 -0.34 -13.22 12.54
C LYS A 10 -0.37 -11.73 12.19
N PRO A 11 -0.30 -10.85 13.22
CA PRO A 11 -0.12 -9.42 12.99
C PRO A 11 1.31 -9.17 12.48
N PHE A 12 1.45 -8.24 11.55
CA PHE A 12 2.73 -7.72 11.11
C PHE A 12 2.59 -6.23 10.81
N ALA A 13 3.67 -5.48 11.04
CA ALA A 13 3.72 -4.06 10.74
C ALA A 13 4.33 -3.85 9.36
N ILE A 14 3.78 -2.90 8.61
CA ILE A 14 4.43 -2.33 7.42
C ILE A 14 4.87 -0.91 7.74
N GLY A 15 6.07 -0.54 7.26
CA GLY A 15 6.67 0.77 7.48
C GLY A 15 5.92 1.88 6.75
N LYS A 16 6.19 3.14 7.13
CA LYS A 16 5.62 4.32 6.46
C LYS A 16 6.00 4.32 4.97
N GLU A 17 7.28 4.18 4.68
CA GLU A 17 7.85 3.97 3.34
C GLU A 17 7.08 2.93 2.50
N THR A 18 6.79 1.75 3.05
CA THR A 18 5.99 0.73 2.34
C THR A 18 4.56 1.19 2.06
N VAL A 19 3.92 1.90 3.00
CA VAL A 19 2.56 2.44 2.81
C VAL A 19 2.55 3.48 1.69
N TYR A 20 3.55 4.36 1.63
CA TYR A 20 3.65 5.38 0.60
C TYR A 20 3.89 4.75 -0.78
N ALA A 21 4.83 3.82 -0.88
CA ALA A 21 5.07 3.08 -2.12
C ALA A 21 3.83 2.28 -2.58
N ALA A 22 3.07 1.72 -1.64
CA ALA A 22 1.84 1.00 -1.95
C ALA A 22 0.74 1.92 -2.49
N LEU A 23 0.59 3.12 -1.91
CA LEU A 23 -0.36 4.12 -2.40
C LEU A 23 0.05 4.68 -3.76
N ASP A 24 1.35 4.88 -3.96
CA ASP A 24 1.92 5.33 -5.23
C ASP A 24 1.67 4.32 -6.34
N ALA A 25 2.00 3.04 -6.12
CA ALA A 25 1.72 1.97 -7.07
C ALA A 25 0.22 1.83 -7.36
N ILE A 26 -0.65 1.99 -6.35
CA ILE A 26 -2.10 2.01 -6.57
C ILE A 26 -2.51 3.16 -7.49
N TYR A 27 -1.95 4.35 -7.28
CA TYR A 27 -2.31 5.54 -8.04
C TYR A 27 -1.78 5.48 -9.49
N THR A 28 -0.52 5.08 -9.66
CA THR A 28 0.16 5.00 -10.95
C THR A 28 -0.40 3.90 -11.85
N ASP A 29 -0.69 2.72 -11.30
CA ASP A 29 -1.23 1.58 -12.05
C ASP A 29 -2.77 1.49 -11.99
N ASP A 30 -3.46 2.50 -11.46
CA ASP A 30 -4.92 2.51 -11.25
C ASP A 30 -5.45 1.24 -10.54
N LEU A 31 -4.72 0.76 -9.54
CA LEU A 31 -5.05 -0.50 -8.86
C LEU A 31 -6.11 -0.28 -7.78
N ASN A 32 -7.06 -1.21 -7.68
CA ASN A 32 -8.05 -1.20 -6.60
C ASN A 32 -7.49 -1.66 -5.24
N HIS A 33 -6.32 -2.30 -5.23
CA HIS A 33 -5.67 -2.84 -4.03
C HIS A 33 -4.17 -3.03 -4.23
N TYR A 34 -3.42 -3.02 -3.13
CA TYR A 34 -2.00 -3.34 -3.09
C TYR A 34 -1.78 -4.71 -2.41
N ASN A 35 -0.87 -5.51 -2.96
CA ASN A 35 -0.51 -6.81 -2.41
C ASN A 35 0.79 -6.70 -1.62
N THR A 36 0.74 -6.88 -0.30
CA THR A 36 1.93 -6.94 0.55
C THR A 36 2.26 -8.39 0.92
N GLN A 37 3.54 -8.75 0.95
CA GLN A 37 3.96 -10.08 1.44
C GLN A 37 3.94 -10.10 2.98
N CYS A 38 3.37 -11.16 3.57
CA CYS A 38 3.51 -11.41 5.01
C CYS A 38 4.92 -11.96 5.32
N PRO A 39 5.66 -11.41 6.30
CA PRO A 39 6.99 -11.89 6.65
C PRO A 39 6.99 -13.30 7.28
N HIS A 40 5.84 -13.78 7.76
CA HIS A 40 5.74 -15.09 8.42
C HIS A 40 5.41 -16.24 7.47
N CYS A 41 4.37 -16.07 6.63
CA CYS A 41 3.91 -17.13 5.73
C CYS A 41 4.21 -16.85 4.26
N ARG A 42 4.78 -15.67 3.94
CA ARG A 42 5.07 -15.19 2.58
C ARG A 42 3.85 -15.12 1.65
N ARG A 43 2.65 -15.20 2.21
CA ARG A 43 1.40 -15.02 1.45
C ARG A 43 1.18 -13.55 1.14
N ALA A 44 0.67 -13.27 -0.06
CA ALA A 44 0.20 -11.95 -0.44
C ALA A 44 -1.07 -11.60 0.36
N ASN A 45 -1.08 -10.43 0.98
CA ASN A 45 -2.20 -9.86 1.70
C ASN A 45 -2.70 -8.63 0.94
N ARG A 46 -4.00 -8.62 0.62
CA ARG A 46 -4.63 -7.51 -0.10
C ARG A 46 -4.92 -6.36 0.87
N LEU A 47 -4.45 -5.18 0.50
CA LEU A 47 -4.67 -3.93 1.23
C LEU A 47 -5.44 -2.96 0.34
N SER A 48 -6.56 -2.47 0.84
CA SER A 48 -7.34 -1.44 0.14
C SER A 48 -6.65 -0.07 0.28
N PRO A 49 -6.74 0.80 -0.75
CA PRO A 49 -6.21 2.17 -0.68
C PRO A 49 -6.76 2.94 0.52
N LYS A 50 -8.03 2.70 0.89
CA LYS A 50 -8.67 3.33 2.05
C LYS A 50 -7.92 3.06 3.37
N GLU A 51 -7.44 1.83 3.57
CA GLU A 51 -6.70 1.44 4.78
C GLU A 51 -5.30 2.04 4.77
N LEU A 52 -4.64 2.06 3.61
CA LEU A 52 -3.33 2.67 3.44
C LEU A 52 -3.38 4.19 3.65
N LYS A 53 -4.39 4.89 3.12
CA LYS A 53 -4.61 6.33 3.31
C LYS A 53 -4.85 6.69 4.78
N ARG A 54 -5.52 5.83 5.55
CA ARG A 54 -5.67 6.01 7.01
C ARG A 54 -4.33 5.95 7.75
N ALA A 55 -3.40 5.13 7.26
CA ALA A 55 -2.07 4.98 7.83
C ALA A 55 -1.07 6.05 7.37
N ALA A 56 -1.37 6.72 6.27
CA ALA A 56 -0.58 7.82 5.70
C ALA A 56 -1.48 9.03 5.41
N PRO A 57 -1.92 9.76 6.45
CA PRO A 57 -2.78 10.94 6.29
C PRO A 57 -2.09 12.06 5.50
N ASP A 58 -0.76 12.14 5.56
CA ASP A 58 0.02 13.14 4.83
C ASP A 58 0.33 12.73 3.37
N TRP A 59 -0.12 11.56 2.92
CA TRP A 59 0.11 11.13 1.54
C TRP A 59 -0.82 11.87 0.58
N GLN A 60 -0.25 12.42 -0.49
CA GLN A 60 -0.99 13.13 -1.53
C GLN A 60 -0.63 12.53 -2.90
N PRO A 61 -1.64 12.21 -3.73
CA PRO A 61 -1.40 11.79 -5.12
C PRO A 61 -0.75 12.94 -5.88
N GLY A 62 0.41 12.70 -6.51
CA GLY A 62 1.16 13.71 -7.27
C GLY A 62 2.44 14.27 -6.60
N GLN A 63 2.84 13.77 -5.42
CA GLN A 63 4.16 14.11 -4.84
C GLN A 63 5.28 13.12 -5.22
N SER A 64 4.94 11.94 -5.72
CA SER A 64 5.90 11.05 -6.37
C SER A 64 5.84 11.37 -7.86
N SER A 65 6.98 11.81 -8.39
CA SER A 65 7.14 12.30 -9.75
C SER A 65 6.62 11.32 -10.81
N ALA A 66 5.40 11.55 -11.28
CA ALA A 66 4.98 11.20 -12.63
C ALA A 66 4.47 12.49 -13.26
N GLU A 67 5.26 13.00 -14.19
CA GLU A 67 4.90 13.98 -15.20
C GLU A 67 3.47 13.76 -15.72
N PRO A 68 2.69 14.82 -15.94
CA PRO A 68 1.48 14.71 -16.73
C PRO A 68 1.88 14.29 -18.15
N ALA A 69 1.46 13.10 -18.58
CA ALA A 69 1.39 12.81 -20.00
C ALA A 69 0.21 13.62 -20.58
N GLU A 70 0.48 14.87 -20.96
CA GLU A 70 0.00 15.46 -22.23
C GLU A 70 0.39 14.48 -23.35
N GLU A 71 -0.43 14.13 -24.35
CA GLU A 71 -1.18 14.93 -25.32
C GLU A 71 -2.23 14.05 -26.05
#